data_AF-A0A800A6I2-F1
#
_entry.id   AF-A0A800A6I2-F1
#
_cell.length_a   1.000
_cell.length_b   1.000
_cell.length_c   1.000
_cell.angle_alpha   90.00
_cell.angle_beta   90.00
_cell.angle_gamma   90.00
#
_symmetry.space_group_name_H-M   'P 1'
#
loop_
_entity.id
_entity.type
_entity.pdbx_description
1 polymer ?
#
loop_
_entity_poly.entity_id
_entity_poly.type
_entity_poly.pdbx_seq_one_letter_code
_entity_poly.pdbx_strand_id
1 'polypeptide(L)'
;MAETLFSLAGQDMAIDLGTANTLVYVRGRGIVLNEPSVVAISAPHNKALAVGMEAKRMIGRTPASITAIRPLRDGVIADFDITEKMLRYFIQKVHSRKWARPRIVVCVPSGITPVERRAVEEAAYHAGARRAYTIEEPMAAAIGSGLPIGEPSGSMVVDIGGGTTEVAVISLGGIVVSRSIRVGGDEMDVAIIDWIKKEHNVLIGERTAEQLKIAIGSAWPYADEPAAEVRGRDLVTGLPKTILLSSQEVREAI
;
A
#
# COMPACT_ATOMS: atom_id res chain seq x y z
N MET A 1 -28.47 6.60 27.71
CA MET A 1 -27.76 5.33 28.01
C MET A 1 -27.18 4.66 26.76
N ALA A 2 -27.90 4.61 25.62
CA ALA A 2 -27.38 4.01 24.39
C ALA A 2 -26.20 4.80 23.78
N GLU A 3 -26.27 6.13 23.67
CA GLU A 3 -25.18 6.97 23.14
C GLU A 3 -23.87 6.85 23.93
N THR A 4 -23.97 6.66 25.25
CA THR A 4 -22.82 6.50 26.15
C THR A 4 -22.11 5.16 25.92
N LEU A 5 -22.87 4.09 25.66
CA LEU A 5 -22.37 2.75 25.29
C LEU A 5 -21.76 2.74 23.88
N PHE A 6 -22.35 3.45 22.91
CA PHE A 6 -21.75 3.66 21.58
C PHE A 6 -20.40 4.38 21.66
N SER A 7 -20.24 5.28 22.63
CA SER A 7 -18.99 6.04 22.82
C SER A 7 -17.81 5.20 23.35
N LEU A 8 -18.09 4.06 24.00
CA LEU A 8 -17.07 3.16 24.57
C LEU A 8 -16.62 2.09 23.55
N ALA A 9 -17.51 1.68 22.64
CA ALA A 9 -17.22 0.64 21.66
C ALA A 9 -16.24 1.08 20.56
N GLY A 10 -16.03 2.39 20.35
CA GLY A 10 -15.25 2.90 19.22
C GLY A 10 -16.02 2.84 17.89
N GLN A 11 -15.85 3.88 17.07
CA GLN A 11 -16.50 3.98 15.74
C GLN A 11 -15.97 2.87 14.82
N ASP A 12 -16.87 2.25 14.04
CA ASP A 12 -16.49 1.21 13.07
C ASP A 12 -15.57 1.78 11.98
N MET A 13 -14.63 0.95 11.53
CA MET A 13 -13.56 1.33 10.61
C MET A 13 -13.47 0.37 9.44
N ALA A 14 -13.01 0.88 8.30
CA ALA A 14 -12.46 0.07 7.22
C ALA A 14 -10.99 0.45 7.02
N ILE A 15 -10.16 -0.55 6.78
CA ILE A 15 -8.73 -0.39 6.53
C ILE A 15 -8.42 -1.00 5.18
N ASP A 16 -7.90 -0.17 4.28
CA ASP A 16 -7.20 -0.65 3.11
C ASP A 16 -5.73 -0.84 3.50
N LEU A 17 -5.31 -2.10 3.59
CA LEU A 17 -3.99 -2.52 4.07
C LEU A 17 -3.06 -2.78 2.88
N GLY A 18 -2.83 -1.75 2.07
CA GLY A 18 -2.03 -1.84 0.85
C GLY A 18 -0.53 -1.98 1.12
N THR A 19 0.21 -2.58 0.18
CA THR A 19 1.66 -2.78 0.29
C THR A 19 2.45 -1.47 0.36
N ALA A 20 1.95 -0.42 -0.28
CA ALA A 20 2.59 0.89 -0.36
C ALA A 20 2.01 1.89 0.66
N ASN A 21 0.69 1.97 0.76
CA ASN A 21 -0.03 2.89 1.64
C ASN A 21 -1.16 2.16 2.37
N THR A 22 -1.44 2.61 3.59
CA THR A 22 -2.58 2.21 4.39
C THR A 22 -3.56 3.37 4.47
N LEU A 23 -4.82 3.13 4.10
CA LEU A 23 -5.90 4.08 4.27
C LEU A 23 -6.87 3.62 5.35
N VAL A 24 -7.38 4.55 6.14
CA VAL A 24 -8.39 4.26 7.15
C VAL A 24 -9.61 5.12 6.91
N TYR A 25 -10.73 4.46 6.72
CA TYR A 25 -12.06 5.05 6.68
C TYR A 25 -12.77 4.84 8.01
N VAL A 26 -13.42 5.87 8.53
CA VAL A 26 -14.29 5.76 9.71
C VAL A 26 -15.72 6.09 9.33
N ARG A 27 -16.66 5.23 9.74
CA ARG A 27 -18.08 5.39 9.45
C ARG A 27 -18.58 6.76 9.92
N GLY A 28 -19.11 7.54 8.98
CA GLY A 28 -19.63 8.89 9.23
C GLY A 28 -18.57 10.00 9.26
N ARG A 29 -17.29 9.68 9.09
CA ARG A 29 -16.19 10.66 9.00
C ARG A 29 -15.45 10.65 7.67
N GLY A 30 -15.54 9.57 6.90
CA GLY A 30 -14.77 9.43 5.66
C GLY A 30 -13.37 8.87 5.89
N ILE A 31 -12.48 9.13 4.94
CA ILE A 31 -11.05 8.78 5.06
C ILE A 31 -10.41 9.75 6.06
N VAL A 32 -9.83 9.20 7.12
CA VAL A 32 -9.22 9.95 8.23
C VAL A 32 -7.72 9.72 8.35
N LEU A 33 -7.19 8.73 7.63
CA LEU A 33 -5.77 8.42 7.58
C LEU A 33 -5.40 7.95 6.17
N ASN A 34 -4.27 8.44 5.69
CA ASN A 34 -3.59 7.97 4.48
C ASN A 34 -2.08 8.09 4.75
N GLU A 35 -1.44 6.97 5.06
CA GLU A 35 -0.03 6.92 5.47
C GLU A 35 0.68 5.77 4.75
N PRO A 36 1.98 5.90 4.44
CA PRO A 36 2.77 4.78 3.94
C PRO A 36 2.72 3.54 4.85
N SER A 37 2.70 2.35 4.25
CA SER A 37 2.76 1.07 4.96
C SER A 37 4.21 0.73 5.36
N VAL A 38 4.81 1.59 6.18
CA VAL A 38 6.23 1.51 6.57
C VAL A 38 6.37 1.66 8.08
N VAL A 39 7.20 0.82 8.69
CA VAL A 39 7.57 0.87 10.11
C VAL A 39 9.08 0.97 10.24
N ALA A 40 9.57 1.93 11.00
CA ALA A 40 10.98 1.99 11.40
C ALA A 40 11.15 1.33 12.76
N ILE A 41 12.02 0.34 12.87
CA ILE A 41 12.29 -0.39 14.11
C ILE A 41 13.75 -0.22 14.54
N SER A 42 14.00 -0.20 15.86
CA SER A 42 15.36 -0.29 16.41
C SER A 42 15.78 -1.75 16.57
N ALA A 43 16.94 -2.12 16.06
CA ALA A 43 17.62 -3.37 16.43
C ALA A 43 18.33 -3.21 17.79
N PRO A 44 18.36 -4.24 18.67
CA PRO A 44 17.81 -5.60 18.50
C PRO A 44 16.38 -5.79 19.04
N HIS A 45 15.78 -4.79 19.70
CA HIS A 45 14.55 -4.97 20.47
C HIS A 45 13.25 -4.91 19.66
N ASN A 46 13.33 -4.74 18.33
CA ASN A 46 12.19 -4.58 17.42
C ASN A 46 11.16 -3.54 17.91
N LYS A 47 11.62 -2.51 18.62
CA LYS A 47 10.78 -1.41 19.09
C LYS A 47 10.47 -0.50 17.90
N ALA A 48 9.19 -0.29 17.61
CA ALA A 48 8.76 0.68 16.61
C ALA A 48 9.17 2.09 17.07
N LEU A 49 9.99 2.75 16.26
CA LEU A 49 10.45 4.13 16.45
C LEU A 49 9.54 5.11 15.73
N ALA A 50 9.11 4.76 14.52
CA ALA A 50 8.23 5.56 13.69
C ALA A 50 7.36 4.65 12.82
N VAL A 51 6.20 5.16 12.39
CA VAL A 51 5.26 4.48 11.48
C VAL A 51 4.74 5.51 10.47
N GLY A 52 4.43 5.09 9.24
CA GLY A 52 3.87 5.97 8.23
C GLY A 52 4.91 6.85 7.56
N MET A 53 4.55 8.11 7.33
CA MET A 53 5.39 9.07 6.61
C MET A 53 6.75 9.29 7.27
N GLU A 54 6.79 9.30 8.61
CA GLU A 54 8.04 9.45 9.35
C GLU A 54 8.98 8.26 9.09
N ALA A 55 8.45 7.04 9.06
CA ALA A 55 9.23 5.84 8.73
C ALA A 55 9.64 5.80 7.24
N LYS A 56 8.76 6.18 6.31
CA LYS A 56 9.08 6.23 4.85
C LYS A 56 10.25 7.18 4.56
N ARG A 57 10.37 8.31 5.27
CA ARG A 57 11.49 9.24 5.13
C ARG A 57 12.85 8.66 5.53
N MET A 58 12.86 7.59 6.32
CA MET A 58 14.08 6.92 6.77
C MET A 58 14.60 5.89 5.76
N ILE A 59 13.79 5.45 4.79
CA ILE A 59 14.21 4.45 3.78
C ILE A 59 15.48 4.92 3.05
N GLY A 60 16.51 4.08 3.04
CA GLY A 60 17.81 4.37 2.44
C GLY A 60 18.65 5.44 3.15
N ARG A 61 18.23 5.87 4.35
CA ARG A 61 18.87 6.94 5.15
C ARG A 61 19.09 6.57 6.61
N THR A 62 18.82 5.32 7.01
CA THR A 62 18.98 4.88 8.39
C THR A 62 20.43 4.52 8.74
N PRO A 63 20.88 4.74 9.98
CA PRO A 63 22.06 4.10 10.52
C PRO A 63 21.84 2.59 10.68
N ALA A 64 22.91 1.82 10.83
CA ALA A 64 22.85 0.35 10.93
C ALA A 64 21.96 -0.21 12.07
N SER A 65 21.63 0.61 13.08
CA SER A 65 20.78 0.24 14.21
C SER A 65 19.28 0.43 13.96
N ILE A 66 18.88 1.04 12.84
CA ILE A 66 17.49 1.31 12.50
C ILE A 66 17.18 0.70 11.13
N THR A 67 16.08 -0.03 11.06
CA THR A 67 15.60 -0.62 9.80
C THR A 67 14.20 -0.12 9.51
N ALA A 68 13.99 0.48 8.34
CA ALA A 68 12.66 0.78 7.82
C ALA A 68 12.16 -0.42 7.02
N ILE A 69 10.98 -0.94 7.38
CA ILE A 69 10.42 -2.20 6.86
C ILE A 69 9.02 -1.94 6.32
N ARG A 70 8.73 -2.49 5.15
CA ARG A 70 7.37 -2.66 4.61
C ARG A 70 6.89 -4.05 5.04
N PRO A 71 5.94 -4.17 5.99
CA PRO A 71 5.58 -5.47 6.54
C PRO A 71 4.57 -6.24 5.67
N LEU A 72 4.14 -5.62 4.57
CA LEU A 72 3.21 -6.15 3.58
C LEU A 72 3.94 -6.28 2.25
N ARG A 73 3.72 -7.38 1.55
CA ARG A 73 4.29 -7.65 0.23
C ARG A 73 3.30 -8.44 -0.61
N ASP A 74 3.17 -8.12 -1.88
CA ASP A 74 2.27 -8.80 -2.83
C ASP A 74 0.82 -8.93 -2.29
N GLY A 75 0.33 -7.92 -1.57
CA GLY A 75 -1.00 -7.90 -0.97
C GLY A 75 -1.19 -8.74 0.30
N VAL A 76 -0.12 -9.34 0.83
CA VAL A 76 -0.18 -10.23 2.02
C VAL A 76 0.76 -9.78 3.15
N ILE A 77 0.52 -10.30 4.35
CA ILE A 77 1.36 -10.05 5.54
C ILE A 77 2.65 -10.85 5.42
N ALA A 78 3.77 -10.15 5.25
CA ALA A 78 5.11 -10.74 5.24
C ALA A 78 5.72 -10.82 6.65
N ASP A 79 5.37 -9.87 7.53
CA ASP A 79 5.78 -9.86 8.93
C ASP A 79 4.58 -9.53 9.82
N PHE A 80 4.10 -10.53 10.58
CA PHE A 80 2.93 -10.41 11.44
C PHE A 80 3.14 -9.40 12.58
N ASP A 81 4.27 -9.50 13.29
CA ASP A 81 4.56 -8.68 14.47
C ASP A 81 4.70 -7.20 14.12
N ILE A 82 5.32 -6.90 12.97
CA ILE A 82 5.45 -5.52 12.48
C ILE A 82 4.11 -5.01 11.95
N THR A 83 3.33 -5.85 11.26
CA THR A 83 1.98 -5.48 10.79
C THR A 83 1.05 -5.16 11.96
N GLU A 84 1.06 -5.97 13.02
CA GLU A 84 0.27 -5.72 14.23
C GLU A 84 0.63 -4.37 14.85
N LYS A 85 1.93 -4.07 14.99
CA LYS A 85 2.41 -2.78 15.52
C LYS A 85 1.96 -1.59 14.66
N MET A 86 2.03 -1.74 13.34
CA MET A 86 1.58 -0.73 12.38
C MET A 86 0.07 -0.47 12.50
N LEU A 87 -0.73 -1.52 12.45
CA LEU A 87 -2.19 -1.44 12.61
C LEU A 87 -2.58 -0.84 13.95
N ARG A 88 -1.92 -1.26 15.04
CA ARG A 88 -2.17 -0.72 16.39
C ARG A 88 -1.90 0.78 16.41
N TYR A 89 -0.79 1.22 15.83
CA TYR A 89 -0.46 2.63 15.71
C TYR A 89 -1.54 3.41 14.96
N PHE A 90 -1.97 2.93 13.79
CA PHE A 90 -3.01 3.60 13.00
C PHE A 90 -4.37 3.63 13.69
N ILE A 91 -4.80 2.54 14.32
CA ILE A 91 -6.05 2.49 15.10
C ILE A 91 -6.00 3.50 16.25
N GLN A 92 -4.90 3.55 17.00
CA GLN A 92 -4.73 4.49 18.11
C GLN A 92 -4.61 5.95 17.65
N LYS A 93 -4.00 6.19 16.48
CA LYS A 93 -3.92 7.53 15.88
C LYS A 93 -5.29 8.07 15.51
N VAL A 94 -6.21 7.20 15.08
CA VAL A 94 -7.57 7.59 14.67
C VAL A 94 -8.53 7.69 15.86
N HIS A 95 -8.40 6.82 16.87
CA HIS A 95 -9.26 6.80 18.05
C HIS A 95 -8.58 7.47 19.25
N SER A 96 -9.07 8.64 19.65
CA SER A 96 -8.55 9.45 20.76
C SER A 96 -8.62 8.76 22.15
N ARG A 97 -9.41 7.68 22.28
CA ARG A 97 -9.54 6.91 23.52
C ARG A 97 -8.74 5.62 23.42
N LYS A 98 -7.73 5.47 24.28
CA LYS A 98 -6.85 4.28 24.37
C LYS A 98 -7.59 2.94 24.53
N TRP A 99 -8.85 2.97 24.98
CA TRP A 99 -9.66 1.78 25.27
C TRP A 99 -10.71 1.45 24.20
N ALA A 100 -10.78 2.23 23.11
CA ALA A 100 -11.76 1.99 22.07
C ALA A 100 -11.42 0.70 21.30
N ARG A 101 -12.41 -0.19 21.12
CA ARG A 101 -12.24 -1.47 20.41
C ARG A 101 -13.21 -1.56 19.23
N PRO A 102 -12.88 -0.93 18.09
CA PRO A 102 -13.79 -0.84 16.93
C PRO A 102 -14.03 -2.20 16.26
N ARG A 103 -15.11 -2.32 15.47
CA ARG A 103 -15.16 -3.35 14.41
C ARG A 103 -14.36 -2.83 13.24
N ILE A 104 -13.59 -3.71 12.64
CA ILE A 104 -12.73 -3.38 11.50
C ILE A 104 -13.08 -4.31 10.34
N VAL A 105 -13.26 -3.75 9.16
CA VAL A 105 -13.21 -4.47 7.88
C VAL A 105 -11.86 -4.17 7.24
N VAL A 106 -11.13 -5.19 6.78
CA VAL A 106 -9.83 -5.04 6.13
C VAL A 106 -9.93 -5.52 4.69
N CYS A 107 -9.45 -4.73 3.74
CA CYS A 107 -9.35 -5.15 2.34
C CYS A 107 -8.26 -6.23 2.19
N VAL A 108 -8.53 -7.23 1.36
CA VAL A 108 -7.58 -8.31 1.02
C VAL A 108 -7.65 -8.65 -0.47
N PRO A 109 -6.56 -9.10 -1.11
CA PRO A 109 -6.58 -9.51 -2.51
C PRO A 109 -7.62 -10.62 -2.77
N SER A 110 -8.16 -10.68 -3.99
CA SER A 110 -9.15 -11.72 -4.34
C SER A 110 -8.56 -13.14 -4.34
N GLY A 111 -7.25 -13.24 -4.60
CA GLY A 111 -6.49 -14.49 -4.59
C GLY A 111 -5.94 -14.92 -3.23
N ILE A 112 -6.34 -14.27 -2.13
CA ILE A 112 -5.79 -14.54 -0.79
C ILE A 112 -6.10 -15.98 -0.33
N THR A 113 -5.10 -16.66 0.24
CA THR A 113 -5.31 -17.98 0.84
C THR A 113 -6.05 -17.89 2.18
N PRO A 114 -6.73 -18.97 2.63
CA PRO A 114 -7.37 -18.98 3.95
C PRO A 114 -6.42 -18.66 5.12
N VAL A 115 -5.14 -19.05 5.00
CA VAL A 115 -4.11 -18.80 6.02
C VAL A 115 -3.74 -17.32 6.07
N GLU A 116 -3.50 -16.70 4.92
CA GLU A 116 -3.20 -15.26 4.82
C GLU A 116 -4.39 -14.40 5.27
N ARG A 117 -5.62 -14.78 4.86
CA ARG A 117 -6.85 -14.10 5.30
C ARG A 117 -6.98 -14.14 6.82
N ARG A 118 -6.69 -15.29 7.42
CA ARG A 118 -6.72 -15.46 8.88
C ARG A 118 -5.66 -14.60 9.57
N ALA A 119 -4.45 -14.52 9.01
CA ALA A 119 -3.39 -13.66 9.54
C ALA A 119 -3.81 -12.17 9.56
N VAL A 120 -4.52 -11.69 8.54
CA VAL A 120 -5.04 -10.31 8.49
C VAL A 120 -6.06 -10.07 9.60
N GLU A 121 -7.02 -10.98 9.78
CA GLU A 121 -8.03 -10.87 10.83
C GLU A 121 -7.41 -10.90 12.24
N GLU A 122 -6.43 -11.78 12.46
CA GLU A 122 -5.72 -11.89 13.74
C GLU A 122 -4.85 -10.67 14.03
N ALA A 123 -4.14 -10.13 13.03
CA ALA A 123 -3.36 -8.91 13.17
C ALA A 123 -4.25 -7.72 13.55
N ALA A 124 -5.41 -7.55 12.89
CA ALA A 124 -6.36 -6.50 13.22
C ALA A 124 -6.99 -6.70 14.63
N TYR A 125 -7.26 -7.95 15.02
CA TYR A 125 -7.76 -8.28 16.35
C TYR A 125 -6.73 -7.95 17.44
N HIS A 126 -5.48 -8.37 17.29
CA HIS A 126 -4.39 -8.07 18.22
C HIS A 126 -4.04 -6.59 18.25
N ALA A 127 -4.22 -5.88 17.13
CA ALA A 127 -4.02 -4.44 17.06
C ALA A 127 -5.05 -3.62 17.86
N GLY A 128 -6.16 -4.23 18.29
CA GLY A 128 -7.14 -3.62 19.20
C GLY A 128 -8.60 -3.72 18.75
N ALA A 129 -8.90 -4.37 17.61
CA ALA A 129 -10.27 -4.56 17.18
C ALA A 129 -11.08 -5.43 18.17
N ARG A 130 -12.39 -5.20 18.25
CA ARG A 130 -13.31 -6.15 18.92
C ARG A 130 -13.71 -7.31 18.01
N ARG A 131 -13.78 -7.04 16.70
CA ARG A 131 -13.97 -8.03 15.63
C ARG A 131 -13.30 -7.49 14.37
N ALA A 132 -12.67 -8.40 13.63
CA ALA A 132 -12.12 -8.13 12.31
C ALA A 132 -12.89 -8.94 11.28
N TYR A 133 -13.12 -8.35 10.11
CA TYR A 133 -13.71 -8.96 8.94
C TYR A 133 -12.82 -8.65 7.75
N THR A 134 -12.89 -9.48 6.72
CA THR A 134 -12.18 -9.23 5.46
C THR A 134 -13.18 -8.98 4.33
N ILE A 135 -12.78 -8.16 3.36
CA ILE A 135 -13.50 -7.93 2.11
C ILE A 135 -12.48 -7.95 0.96
N GLU A 136 -12.86 -8.51 -0.17
CA GLU A 136 -12.01 -8.52 -1.36
C GLU A 136 -11.78 -7.09 -1.87
N GLU A 137 -10.53 -6.73 -2.15
CA GLU A 137 -10.10 -5.45 -2.74
C GLU A 137 -10.95 -5.04 -3.96
N PRO A 138 -11.12 -5.87 -5.00
CA PRO A 138 -11.92 -5.47 -6.15
C PRO A 138 -13.41 -5.26 -5.81
N MET A 139 -13.94 -5.95 -4.80
CA MET A 139 -15.30 -5.72 -4.32
C MET A 139 -15.40 -4.37 -3.59
N ALA A 140 -14.44 -4.08 -2.71
CA ALA A 140 -14.35 -2.79 -2.04
C ALA A 140 -14.18 -1.63 -3.02
N ALA A 141 -13.32 -1.80 -4.05
CA ALA A 141 -13.11 -0.83 -5.12
C ALA A 141 -14.38 -0.61 -5.96
N ALA A 142 -15.11 -1.68 -6.29
CA ALA A 142 -16.38 -1.58 -7.02
C ALA A 142 -17.45 -0.82 -6.23
N ILE A 143 -17.59 -1.14 -4.93
CA ILE A 143 -18.48 -0.42 -4.01
C ILE A 143 -18.08 1.05 -3.92
N GLY A 144 -16.79 1.33 -3.70
CA GLY A 144 -16.24 2.68 -3.59
C GLY A 144 -16.40 3.52 -4.85
N SER A 145 -16.40 2.87 -6.02
CA SER A 145 -16.59 3.52 -7.33
C SER A 145 -18.05 3.67 -7.75
N GLY A 146 -19.00 3.16 -6.95
CA GLY A 146 -20.43 3.26 -7.22
C GLY A 146 -20.91 2.38 -8.38
N LEU A 147 -20.21 1.28 -8.68
CA LEU A 147 -20.63 0.35 -9.72
C LEU A 147 -21.90 -0.41 -9.30
N PRO A 148 -22.82 -0.74 -10.22
CA PRO A 148 -24.09 -1.43 -9.94
C PRO A 148 -23.87 -2.93 -9.68
N ILE A 149 -23.06 -3.28 -8.69
CA ILE A 149 -22.62 -4.65 -8.43
C ILE A 149 -23.74 -5.58 -7.94
N GLY A 150 -24.84 -5.05 -7.41
CA GLY A 150 -26.00 -5.83 -6.96
C GLY A 150 -26.96 -6.21 -8.08
N GLU A 151 -26.80 -5.65 -9.27
CA GLU A 151 -27.65 -5.91 -10.42
C GLU A 151 -27.20 -7.19 -11.18
N PRO A 152 -28.09 -7.82 -11.96
CA PRO A 152 -27.73 -8.94 -12.84
C PRO A 152 -26.89 -8.52 -14.06
N SER A 153 -26.28 -7.33 -14.04
CA SER A 153 -25.28 -6.87 -15.00
C SER A 153 -23.86 -7.19 -14.52
N GLY A 154 -22.95 -7.45 -15.46
CA GLY A 154 -21.53 -7.63 -15.16
C GLY A 154 -20.81 -6.28 -15.02
N SER A 155 -20.19 -6.03 -13.87
CA SER A 155 -19.29 -4.90 -13.63
C SER A 155 -17.85 -5.38 -13.58
N MET A 156 -16.99 -4.89 -14.46
CA MET A 156 -15.55 -5.21 -14.42
C MET A 156 -14.77 -4.12 -13.68
N VAL A 157 -13.89 -4.52 -12.78
CA VAL A 157 -12.93 -3.64 -12.08
C VAL A 157 -11.52 -4.13 -12.36
N VAL A 158 -10.62 -3.19 -12.62
CA VAL A 158 -9.17 -3.38 -12.68
C VAL A 158 -8.57 -2.47 -11.61
N ASP A 159 -8.08 -3.07 -10.53
CA ASP A 159 -7.44 -2.37 -9.41
C ASP A 159 -5.93 -2.62 -9.46
N ILE A 160 -5.16 -1.55 -9.65
CA ILE A 160 -3.69 -1.60 -9.77
C ILE A 160 -3.12 -0.97 -8.49
N GLY A 161 -2.71 -1.84 -7.58
CA GLY A 161 -2.13 -1.46 -6.29
C GLY A 161 -0.61 -1.31 -6.35
N GLY A 162 0.00 -1.29 -5.16
CA GLY A 162 1.45 -1.27 -5.01
C GLY A 162 2.09 -2.60 -5.44
N GLY A 163 1.65 -3.73 -4.88
CA GLY A 163 2.28 -5.05 -5.15
C GLY A 163 1.45 -6.00 -6.00
N THR A 164 0.21 -5.63 -6.33
CA THR A 164 -0.73 -6.50 -7.05
C THR A 164 -1.57 -5.70 -8.04
N THR A 165 -2.03 -6.39 -9.08
CA THR A 165 -3.13 -5.96 -9.92
C THR A 165 -4.24 -7.00 -9.81
N GLU A 166 -5.43 -6.55 -9.42
CA GLU A 166 -6.63 -7.36 -9.30
C GLU A 166 -7.60 -7.02 -10.43
N VAL A 167 -8.05 -8.03 -11.17
CA VAL A 167 -9.13 -7.89 -12.14
C VAL A 167 -10.30 -8.75 -11.69
N ALA A 168 -11.49 -8.18 -11.59
CA ALA A 168 -12.68 -8.92 -11.22
C ALA A 168 -13.89 -8.52 -12.07
N VAL A 169 -14.76 -9.48 -12.34
CA VAL A 169 -16.10 -9.25 -12.86
C VAL A 169 -17.10 -9.59 -11.75
N ILE A 170 -17.98 -8.65 -11.44
CA ILE A 170 -18.92 -8.71 -10.32
C ILE A 170 -20.34 -8.63 -10.85
N SER A 171 -21.24 -9.46 -10.32
CA SER A 171 -22.67 -9.43 -10.59
C SER A 171 -23.45 -10.00 -9.41
N LEU A 172 -24.67 -9.50 -9.15
CA LEU A 172 -25.52 -9.96 -8.05
C LEU A 172 -24.82 -9.97 -6.68
N GLY A 173 -23.93 -9.01 -6.45
CA GLY A 173 -23.16 -8.86 -5.21
C GLY A 173 -22.02 -9.87 -5.03
N GLY A 174 -21.74 -10.70 -6.03
CA GLY A 174 -20.68 -11.71 -5.99
C GLY A 174 -19.63 -11.50 -7.08
N ILE A 175 -18.37 -11.85 -6.78
CA ILE A 175 -17.32 -11.98 -7.78
C ILE A 175 -17.62 -13.23 -8.62
N VAL A 176 -17.87 -13.04 -9.91
CA VAL A 176 -18.14 -14.13 -10.87
C VAL A 176 -16.83 -14.78 -11.31
N VAL A 177 -15.83 -13.95 -11.60
CA VAL A 177 -14.47 -14.36 -11.93
C VAL A 177 -13.50 -13.28 -11.48
N SER A 178 -12.34 -13.68 -10.97
CA SER A 178 -11.25 -12.77 -10.70
C SER A 178 -9.90 -13.35 -11.11
N ARG A 179 -8.94 -12.46 -11.28
CA ARG A 179 -7.54 -12.78 -11.51
C ARG A 179 -6.69 -11.79 -10.72
N SER A 180 -5.79 -12.34 -9.92
CA SER A 180 -4.76 -11.60 -9.19
C SER A 180 -3.41 -11.88 -9.85
N ILE A 181 -2.63 -10.83 -10.10
CA ILE A 181 -1.22 -10.95 -10.50
C ILE A 181 -0.36 -10.08 -9.58
N ARG A 182 0.84 -10.56 -9.27
CA ARG A 182 1.84 -9.86 -8.44
C ARG A 182 2.67 -8.90 -9.28
N VAL A 183 1.96 -7.96 -9.91
CA VAL A 183 2.53 -6.88 -10.70
C VAL A 183 1.73 -5.64 -10.37
N GLY A 184 2.39 -4.60 -9.87
CA GLY A 184 1.79 -3.32 -9.57
C GLY A 184 2.81 -2.19 -9.64
N GLY A 185 2.61 -1.16 -8.82
CA GLY A 185 3.52 -0.02 -8.74
C GLY A 185 4.95 -0.37 -8.30
N ASP A 186 5.14 -1.41 -7.49
CA ASP A 186 6.44 -1.86 -7.00
C ASP A 186 7.29 -2.45 -8.15
N GLU A 187 6.69 -3.27 -9.00
CA GLU A 187 7.35 -3.82 -10.21
C GLU A 187 7.69 -2.72 -11.22
N MET A 188 6.83 -1.71 -11.37
CA MET A 188 7.13 -0.54 -12.21
C MET A 188 8.36 0.23 -11.69
N ASP A 189 8.48 0.40 -10.37
CA ASP A 189 9.65 1.07 -9.77
C ASP A 189 10.93 0.26 -10.01
N VAL A 190 10.87 -1.06 -9.84
CA VAL A 190 12.00 -1.97 -10.14
C VAL A 190 12.40 -1.88 -11.62
N ALA A 191 11.43 -1.90 -12.53
CA ALA A 191 11.70 -1.84 -13.96
C ALA A 191 12.39 -0.52 -14.36
N ILE A 192 11.98 0.60 -13.77
CA ILE A 192 12.65 1.90 -13.95
C ILE A 192 14.09 1.87 -13.41
N ILE A 193 14.34 1.29 -12.23
CA ILE A 193 15.69 1.16 -11.67
C ILE A 193 16.58 0.34 -12.61
N ASP A 194 16.09 -0.81 -13.07
CA ASP A 194 16.84 -1.72 -13.92
C ASP A 194 17.13 -1.12 -15.30
N TRP A 195 16.18 -0.41 -15.88
CA TRP A 195 16.38 0.35 -17.11
C TRP A 195 17.49 1.38 -16.98
N ILE A 196 17.42 2.25 -15.96
CA ILE A 196 18.42 3.30 -15.73
C ILE A 196 19.80 2.70 -15.46
N LYS A 197 19.84 1.61 -14.70
CA LYS A 197 21.08 0.88 -14.43
C LYS A 197 21.71 0.35 -15.72
N LYS A 198 20.91 -0.24 -16.61
CA LYS A 198 21.36 -0.86 -17.86
C LYS A 198 21.77 0.17 -18.91
N GLU A 199 20.93 1.15 -19.18
CA GLU A 199 21.12 2.09 -20.29
C GLU A 199 22.04 3.26 -19.91
N HIS A 200 22.07 3.67 -18.64
CA HIS A 200 22.84 4.86 -18.18
C HIS A 200 24.02 4.55 -17.26
N ASN A 201 24.19 3.29 -16.83
CA ASN A 201 25.14 2.88 -15.79
C ASN A 201 24.98 3.68 -14.48
N VAL A 202 23.76 4.08 -14.14
CA VAL A 202 23.45 4.84 -12.92
C VAL A 202 22.59 3.99 -12.00
N LEU A 203 22.98 3.90 -10.73
CA LEU A 203 22.17 3.30 -9.69
C LEU A 203 21.35 4.38 -8.98
N ILE A 204 20.04 4.18 -8.94
CA ILE A 204 19.09 4.98 -8.15
C ILE A 204 18.39 4.09 -7.12
N GLY A 205 17.80 4.70 -6.10
CA GLY A 205 16.98 3.98 -5.11
C GLY A 205 15.49 4.01 -5.46
N GLU A 206 14.72 3.11 -4.83
CA GLU A 206 13.26 2.97 -5.00
C GLU A 206 12.51 4.30 -4.93
N ARG A 207 12.81 5.14 -3.94
CA ARG A 207 12.15 6.45 -3.80
C ARG A 207 12.35 7.35 -5.02
N THR A 208 13.52 7.31 -5.64
CA THR A 208 13.81 8.10 -6.84
C THR A 208 13.07 7.52 -8.05
N ALA A 209 12.97 6.19 -8.15
CA ALA A 209 12.19 5.52 -9.19
C ALA A 209 10.68 5.82 -9.07
N GLU A 210 10.12 5.74 -7.86
CA GLU A 210 8.72 6.10 -7.57
C GLU A 210 8.44 7.56 -7.97
N GLN A 211 9.38 8.47 -7.65
CA GLN A 211 9.27 9.88 -8.04
C GLN A 211 9.29 10.06 -9.56
N LEU A 212 10.10 9.29 -10.29
CA LEU A 212 10.13 9.32 -11.76
C LEU A 212 8.85 8.77 -12.37
N LYS A 213 8.37 7.63 -11.86
CA LYS A 213 7.09 7.02 -12.25
C LYS A 213 5.95 8.03 -12.14
N ILE A 214 5.88 8.75 -11.02
CA ILE A 214 4.83 9.75 -10.78
C ILE A 214 5.02 10.99 -11.66
N ALA A 215 6.26 11.45 -11.86
CA ALA A 215 6.53 12.71 -12.55
C ALA A 215 6.41 12.61 -14.07
N ILE A 216 6.91 11.53 -14.67
CA ILE A 216 7.05 11.39 -16.12
C ILE A 216 6.69 9.99 -16.65
N GLY A 217 6.14 9.09 -15.83
CA GLY A 217 5.69 7.77 -16.29
C GLY A 217 4.46 7.84 -17.19
N SER A 218 4.40 6.99 -18.21
CA SER A 218 3.25 6.89 -19.12
C SER A 218 3.12 5.49 -19.71
N ALA A 219 1.88 5.03 -19.91
CA ALA A 219 1.58 3.75 -20.58
C ALA A 219 1.36 3.90 -22.10
N TRP A 220 1.30 5.13 -22.61
CA TRP A 220 1.03 5.42 -24.01
C TRP A 220 1.70 6.73 -24.44
N PRO A 221 2.18 6.85 -25.70
CA PRO A 221 2.73 8.11 -26.21
C PRO A 221 1.73 9.26 -26.21
N TYR A 222 2.20 10.48 -25.94
CA TYR A 222 1.38 11.70 -25.97
C TYR A 222 2.19 12.91 -26.46
N ALA A 223 1.51 14.03 -26.73
CA ALA A 223 2.18 15.25 -27.18
C ALA A 223 2.95 15.92 -26.02
N ASP A 224 4.06 16.58 -26.35
CA ASP A 224 4.89 17.35 -25.41
C ASP A 224 5.39 16.54 -24.20
N GLU A 225 5.89 15.33 -24.47
CA GLU A 225 6.40 14.42 -23.44
C GLU A 225 7.52 15.08 -22.61
N PRO A 226 7.38 15.15 -21.28
CA PRO A 226 8.34 15.78 -20.40
C PRO A 226 9.61 14.94 -20.24
N ALA A 227 10.65 15.59 -19.71
CA ALA A 227 11.86 14.94 -19.22
C ALA A 227 12.12 15.35 -17.76
N ALA A 228 12.82 14.50 -17.02
CA ALA A 228 13.17 14.75 -15.62
C ALA A 228 14.67 14.51 -15.38
N GLU A 229 15.28 15.38 -14.58
CA GLU A 229 16.64 15.16 -14.09
C GLU A 229 16.66 14.16 -12.94
N VAL A 230 17.57 13.20 -13.03
CA VAL A 230 17.73 12.12 -12.06
C VAL A 230 19.15 12.08 -11.58
N ARG A 231 19.32 12.14 -10.26
CA ARG A 231 20.63 12.00 -9.61
C ARG A 231 20.77 10.61 -9.00
N GLY A 232 21.85 9.93 -9.34
CA GLY A 232 22.20 8.62 -8.80
C GLY A 232 23.70 8.44 -8.62
N ARG A 233 24.13 7.20 -8.37
CA ARG A 233 25.54 6.81 -8.29
C ARG A 233 25.95 6.18 -9.61
N ASP A 234 26.95 6.76 -10.27
CA ASP A 234 27.55 6.15 -11.46
C ASP A 234 28.26 4.85 -11.07
N LEU A 235 27.95 3.76 -11.77
CA LEU A 235 28.48 2.42 -11.47
C LEU A 235 29.89 2.19 -12.01
N VAL A 236 30.36 3.02 -12.94
CA VAL A 236 31.72 2.95 -13.49
C VAL A 236 32.69 3.70 -12.59
N THR A 237 32.32 4.91 -12.16
CA THR A 237 33.21 5.80 -11.38
C THR A 237 32.93 5.77 -9.87
N GLY A 238 31.74 5.32 -9.45
CA GLY A 238 31.30 5.38 -8.06
C GLY A 238 30.84 6.77 -7.58
N LEU A 239 30.95 7.80 -8.42
CA LEU A 239 30.64 9.19 -8.06
C LEU A 239 29.17 9.55 -8.35
N PRO A 240 28.62 10.61 -7.73
CA PRO A 240 27.30 11.11 -8.08
C PRO A 240 27.24 11.56 -9.55
N LYS A 241 26.23 11.12 -10.30
CA LYS A 241 25.95 11.50 -11.68
C LYS A 241 24.50 11.94 -11.83
N THR A 242 24.27 12.96 -12.64
CA THR A 242 22.94 13.42 -13.04
C THR A 242 22.72 13.06 -14.50
N ILE A 243 21.56 12.48 -14.80
CA ILE A 243 21.10 12.17 -16.16
C ILE A 243 19.76 12.84 -16.40
N LEU A 244 19.44 13.11 -17.67
CA LEU A 244 18.12 13.57 -18.09
C LEU A 244 17.39 12.37 -18.69
N LEU A 245 16.22 12.02 -18.15
CA LEU A 245 15.38 10.94 -18.66
C LEU A 245 14.12 11.49 -19.30
N SER A 246 13.79 10.99 -20.48
CA SER A 246 12.53 11.29 -21.16
C SER A 246 11.38 10.42 -20.65
N SER A 247 10.13 10.89 -20.80
CA SER A 247 8.93 10.07 -20.55
C SER A 247 8.92 8.81 -21.43
N GLN A 248 9.48 8.89 -22.64
CA GLN A 248 9.63 7.74 -23.54
C GLN A 248 10.51 6.65 -22.92
N GLU A 249 11.67 6.99 -22.36
CA GLU A 249 12.54 5.99 -21.70
C GLU A 249 11.84 5.35 -20.49
N VAL A 250 11.12 6.14 -19.70
CA VAL A 250 10.35 5.60 -18.57
C VAL A 250 9.21 4.70 -19.05
N ARG A 251 8.57 5.03 -20.18
CA ARG A 251 7.55 4.19 -20.82
C ARG A 251 8.12 2.90 -21.39
N GLU A 252 9.32 2.92 -21.99
CA GLU A 252 9.98 1.71 -22.49
C GLU A 252 10.42 0.77 -21.35
N ALA A 253 10.64 1.32 -20.15
CA ALA A 253 10.98 0.55 -18.97
C ALA A 253 9.81 -0.24 -18.38
N ILE A 254 8.56 0.24 -18.50
CA ILE A 254 7.36 -0.31 -17.82
C ILE A 254 6.42 -1.07 -18.77
#